data_AF-A0A9P9BKM7-F1
#
_entry.id   AF-A0A9P9BKM7-F1
#
_cell.length_a   1.000
_cell.length_b   1.000
_cell.length_c   1.000
_cell.angle_alpha   90.00
_cell.angle_beta   90.00
_cell.angle_gamma   90.00
#
_symmetry.space_group_name_H-M   'P 1'
#
loop_
_entity.id
_entity.type
_entity.pdbx_description
1 polymer ?
#
loop_
_entity_poly.entity_id
_entity_poly.type
_entity_poly.pdbx_seq_one_letter_code
_entity_poly.pdbx_strand_id
1 'polypeptide(L)'
;WKGIPYAEPPVGSLRFMPPKALAAQGSDVIDVTDNALRCVQFAGAPYGIVNSNIVGPRSGPGQEDCLKLWIWKPAKAKAGDKLPVMFYIHGGGLQFSAAPNNDFSDWVGQSQDFIAVNVGYRLGALGFMAHPSLPSANAGLLDQRQALRW
;
A
#
# COMPACT_ATOMS: atom_id res chain seq x y z
N TRP A 1 -7.68 -2.83 -10.23
CA TRP A 1 -7.52 -1.42 -9.82
C TRP A 1 -6.21 -1.25 -9.08
N LYS A 2 -5.47 -0.17 -9.36
CA LYS A 2 -4.11 0.07 -8.86
C LYS A 2 -4.07 1.45 -8.19
N GLY A 3 -3.80 1.48 -6.88
CA GLY A 3 -3.58 2.74 -6.15
C GLY A 3 -4.83 3.38 -5.52
N ILE A 4 -5.82 2.59 -5.09
CA ILE A 4 -7.01 3.10 -4.39
C ILE A 4 -6.62 3.61 -2.99
N PRO A 5 -6.84 4.89 -2.62
CA PRO A 5 -6.51 5.36 -1.27
C PRO A 5 -7.42 4.71 -0.23
N TYR A 6 -6.86 4.38 0.94
CA TYR A 6 -7.62 3.86 2.09
C TYR A 6 -7.54 4.75 3.34
N ALA A 7 -6.67 5.75 3.31
CA ALA A 7 -6.46 6.73 4.37
C ALA A 7 -6.02 8.08 3.77
N GLU A 8 -6.16 9.14 4.55
CA GLU A 8 -5.61 10.46 4.21
C GLU A 8 -4.08 10.38 4.03
N PRO A 9 -3.48 11.12 3.08
CA PRO A 9 -2.04 11.14 2.90
C PRO A 9 -1.30 11.52 4.18
N PRO A 10 -0.34 10.71 4.68
CA PRO A 10 0.35 10.94 5.95
C PRO A 10 1.48 11.97 5.81
N VAL A 11 1.19 13.13 5.21
CA VAL A 11 2.13 14.21 4.93
C VAL A 11 1.96 15.38 5.89
N GLY A 12 2.98 16.23 6.00
CA GLY A 12 2.92 17.44 6.83
C GLY A 12 2.60 17.12 8.29
N SER A 13 1.49 17.65 8.81
CA SER A 13 1.04 17.43 10.19
C SER A 13 0.57 16.01 10.48
N LEU A 14 0.31 15.19 9.45
CA LEU A 14 -0.03 13.77 9.59
C LEU A 14 1.20 12.85 9.54
N ARG A 15 2.39 13.39 9.29
CA ARG A 15 3.64 12.61 9.31
C ARG A 15 3.84 12.03 10.72
N PHE A 16 4.19 10.74 10.78
CA PHE A 16 4.33 9.94 12.02
C PHE A 16 3.04 9.70 12.83
N MET A 17 1.92 10.34 12.47
CA MET A 17 0.65 10.17 13.18
C MET A 17 -0.04 8.86 12.76
N PRO A 18 -0.93 8.29 13.60
CA PRO A 18 -1.84 7.23 13.17
C PRO A 18 -2.57 7.61 11.87
N PRO A 19 -2.83 6.65 10.97
CA PRO A 19 -3.56 6.96 9.74
C PRO A 19 -4.93 7.52 10.08
N LYS A 20 -5.31 8.57 9.36
CA LYS A 20 -6.65 9.12 9.42
C LYS A 20 -7.48 8.47 8.33
N ALA A 21 -8.64 7.92 8.69
CA ALA A 21 -9.59 7.42 7.71
C ALA A 21 -9.95 8.54 6.72
N LEU A 22 -10.17 8.17 5.46
CA LEU A 22 -10.60 9.11 4.44
C LEU A 22 -11.85 9.85 4.90
N ALA A 23 -11.89 11.16 4.68
CA ALA A 23 -13.14 11.89 4.73
C ALA A 23 -14.16 11.25 3.77
N ALA A 24 -15.45 11.39 4.07
CA ALA A 24 -16.50 10.90 3.17
C ALA A 24 -16.22 11.43 1.75
N GLN A 25 -15.88 10.51 0.84
CA GLN A 25 -15.56 10.89 -0.53
C GLN A 25 -16.84 11.39 -1.19
N GLY A 26 -16.74 12.54 -1.85
CA GLY A 26 -17.81 13.06 -2.71
C GLY A 26 -17.96 12.21 -3.97
N SER A 27 -18.57 12.77 -5.01
CA SER A 27 -18.72 12.12 -6.32
C SER A 27 -17.46 12.12 -7.18
N ASP A 28 -16.29 12.37 -6.58
CA ASP A 28 -15.04 12.55 -7.32
C ASP A 28 -14.55 11.21 -7.87
N VAL A 29 -14.24 11.18 -9.16
CA VAL A 29 -13.69 10.01 -9.84
C VAL A 29 -12.17 10.06 -9.77
N ILE A 30 -11.57 9.05 -9.17
CA ILE A 30 -10.11 8.87 -9.14
C ILE A 30 -9.66 7.87 -10.20
N ASP A 31 -8.61 8.23 -10.95
CA ASP A 31 -7.96 7.29 -11.88
C ASP A 31 -7.08 6.31 -11.08
N VAL A 32 -7.38 5.02 -11.23
CA VAL A 32 -6.69 3.90 -10.58
C VAL A 32 -6.33 2.82 -11.61
N THR A 33 -6.08 3.23 -12.86
CA THR A 33 -5.71 2.33 -13.95
C THR A 33 -4.24 1.93 -13.89
N ASP A 34 -3.35 2.86 -13.52
CA ASP A 34 -1.94 2.59 -13.28
C ASP A 34 -1.40 3.36 -12.07
N ASN A 35 -0.70 2.63 -11.20
CA ASN A 35 -0.02 3.20 -10.07
C ASN A 35 1.14 2.29 -9.66
N ALA A 36 2.36 2.78 -9.91
CA ALA A 36 3.60 2.12 -9.53
C ALA A 36 4.27 2.76 -8.30
N LEU A 37 3.59 3.71 -7.63
CA LEU A 37 4.15 4.43 -6.49
C LEU A 37 4.26 3.52 -5.26
N ARG A 38 5.29 3.78 -4.46
CA ARG A 38 5.63 3.05 -3.24
C ARG A 38 5.91 4.00 -2.09
N CYS A 39 5.71 3.52 -0.88
CA CYS A 39 6.09 4.27 0.32
C CYS A 39 7.59 4.58 0.33
N VAL A 40 7.93 5.72 0.95
CA VAL A 40 9.31 6.10 1.22
C VAL A 40 10.04 4.95 1.91
N GLN A 41 11.17 4.56 1.33
CA GLN A 41 11.99 3.47 1.82
C GLN A 41 13.46 3.69 1.46
N PHE A 42 14.35 3.00 2.18
CA PHE A 42 15.78 3.10 1.97
C PHE A 42 16.16 2.60 0.57
N ALA A 43 16.73 3.47 -0.26
CA ALA A 43 17.21 3.14 -1.60
C ALA A 43 18.60 2.45 -1.55
N GLY A 44 18.73 1.38 -0.77
CA GLY A 44 20.02 0.69 -0.62
C GLY A 44 20.11 -0.39 0.45
N ALA A 45 19.08 -1.23 0.63
CA ALA A 45 19.13 -2.37 1.57
C ALA A 45 20.49 -3.12 1.49
N PRO A 46 21.02 -3.67 2.60
CA PRO A 46 22.41 -4.18 2.70
C PRO A 46 22.72 -5.37 1.76
N TYR A 47 21.74 -5.89 1.03
CA TYR A 47 21.98 -6.63 -0.19
C TYR A 47 22.24 -5.61 -1.29
N GLY A 48 23.51 -5.42 -1.67
CA GLY A 48 24.00 -4.53 -2.74
C GLY A 48 23.39 -4.72 -4.13
N ILE A 49 22.19 -5.27 -4.22
CA ILE A 49 21.24 -5.07 -5.29
C ILE A 49 20.67 -3.64 -5.13
N VAL A 50 21.51 -2.63 -5.39
CA VAL A 50 21.03 -1.60 -6.32
C VAL A 50 20.61 -2.39 -7.54
N ASN A 51 19.33 -2.73 -7.60
CA ASN A 51 18.79 -3.32 -8.80
C ASN A 51 18.90 -2.20 -9.82
N SER A 52 20.01 -2.17 -10.55
CA SER A 52 20.21 -1.34 -11.73
C SER A 52 19.10 -1.57 -12.76
N ASN A 53 18.24 -2.58 -12.57
CA ASN A 53 17.04 -2.85 -13.33
C ASN A 53 15.73 -2.30 -12.70
N ILE A 54 15.74 -1.61 -11.55
CA ILE A 54 14.61 -0.74 -11.16
C ILE A 54 14.80 0.58 -11.89
N VAL A 55 14.51 0.55 -13.19
CA VAL A 55 14.41 1.72 -14.06
C VAL A 55 12.93 2.14 -14.11
N GLY A 56 12.63 3.43 -14.09
CA GLY A 56 11.25 3.95 -14.15
C GLY A 56 10.67 4.42 -12.80
N PRO A 57 9.34 4.61 -12.66
CA PRO A 57 8.69 5.28 -11.51
C PRO A 57 8.92 4.65 -10.13
N ARG A 58 9.49 3.44 -10.10
CA ARG A 58 9.87 2.70 -8.89
C ARG A 58 11.31 3.03 -8.43
N SER A 59 12.09 3.72 -9.26
CA SER A 59 13.43 4.21 -8.94
C SER A 59 13.34 5.43 -8.00
N GLY A 60 14.31 5.60 -7.11
CA GLY A 60 14.28 6.67 -6.11
C GLY A 60 13.58 6.30 -4.79
N PRO A 61 13.49 7.22 -3.82
CA PRO A 61 13.16 6.91 -2.43
C PRO A 61 11.71 6.47 -2.19
N GLY A 62 10.78 6.71 -3.13
CA GLY A 62 9.32 6.55 -2.91
C GLY A 62 8.65 7.88 -2.53
N GLN A 63 7.37 7.82 -2.13
CA GLN A 63 6.56 8.99 -1.74
C GLN A 63 5.83 8.76 -0.41
N GLU A 64 5.53 9.82 0.33
CA GLU A 64 4.78 9.73 1.59
C GLU A 64 3.28 9.50 1.36
N ASP A 65 2.71 10.04 0.27
CA ASP A 65 1.36 9.71 -0.18
C ASP A 65 1.31 8.31 -0.82
N CYS A 66 1.32 7.29 0.04
CA CYS A 66 1.46 5.89 -0.36
C CYS A 66 0.46 4.93 0.29
N LEU A 67 -0.49 5.43 1.10
CA LEU A 67 -1.51 4.62 1.79
C LEU A 67 -2.62 4.20 0.81
N LYS A 68 -2.26 3.28 -0.09
CA LYS A 68 -3.07 2.86 -1.24
C LYS A 68 -3.17 1.33 -1.33
N LEU A 69 -4.20 0.85 -2.03
CA LEU A 69 -4.52 -0.54 -2.28
C LEU A 69 -4.45 -0.89 -3.77
N TRP A 70 -4.09 -2.13 -4.05
CA TRP A 70 -4.21 -2.76 -5.36
C TRP A 70 -5.19 -3.92 -5.24
N ILE A 71 -6.17 -3.96 -6.12
CA ILE A 71 -7.29 -4.91 -6.06
C ILE A 71 -7.45 -5.61 -7.39
N TRP A 72 -7.49 -6.94 -7.35
CA TRP A 72 -7.80 -7.80 -8.47
C TRP A 72 -9.04 -8.62 -8.13
N LYS A 73 -9.99 -8.66 -9.06
CA LYS A 73 -11.20 -9.48 -8.95
C LYS A 73 -11.36 -10.35 -10.20
N PRO A 74 -12.09 -11.47 -10.10
CA PRO A 74 -12.47 -12.24 -11.28
C PRO A 74 -13.23 -11.36 -12.28
N ALA A 75 -13.03 -11.61 -13.58
CA ALA A 75 -13.67 -10.81 -14.63
C ALA A 75 -15.19 -10.88 -14.54
N LYS A 76 -15.71 -12.05 -14.16
CA LYS A 76 -17.15 -12.32 -14.02
C LYS A 76 -17.76 -11.84 -12.70
N ALA A 77 -16.94 -11.48 -11.71
CA ALA A 77 -17.43 -11.04 -10.40
C ALA A 77 -18.20 -9.72 -10.52
N LYS A 78 -19.38 -9.66 -9.90
CA LYS A 78 -20.31 -8.52 -9.90
C LYS A 78 -20.41 -7.92 -8.50
N ALA A 79 -20.91 -6.68 -8.45
CA ALA A 79 -21.23 -6.06 -7.17
C ALA A 79 -22.27 -6.92 -6.42
N GLY A 80 -22.01 -7.19 -5.14
CA GLY A 80 -22.86 -8.03 -4.29
C GLY A 80 -22.41 -9.49 -4.18
N ASP A 81 -21.48 -9.95 -5.03
CA ASP A 81 -20.90 -11.29 -4.90
C ASP A 81 -20.07 -11.39 -3.61
N LYS A 82 -20.18 -12.53 -2.92
CA LYS A 82 -19.52 -12.79 -1.62
C LYS A 82 -18.30 -13.69 -1.78
N LEU A 83 -17.34 -13.25 -2.59
CA LEU A 83 -16.09 -13.99 -2.79
C LEU A 83 -15.17 -13.85 -1.56
N PRO A 84 -14.39 -14.89 -1.21
CA PRO A 84 -13.31 -14.75 -0.24
C PRO A 84 -12.30 -13.69 -0.69
N VAL A 85 -11.70 -13.02 0.30
CA VAL A 85 -10.69 -11.97 0.07
C VAL A 85 -9.34 -12.43 0.61
N MET A 86 -8.36 -12.50 -0.27
CA MET A 86 -6.95 -12.66 0.10
C MET A 86 -6.34 -11.28 0.31
N PHE A 87 -6.06 -10.93 1.57
CA PHE A 87 -5.41 -9.67 1.93
C PHE A 87 -3.91 -9.90 2.14
N TYR A 88 -3.08 -9.31 1.27
CA TYR A 88 -1.63 -9.51 1.25
C TYR A 88 -0.88 -8.28 1.75
N ILE A 89 -0.06 -8.48 2.78
CA ILE A 89 0.85 -7.48 3.34
C ILE A 89 2.27 -7.89 2.93
N HIS A 90 2.94 -7.06 2.13
CA HIS A 90 4.28 -7.38 1.65
C HIS A 90 5.30 -7.40 2.80
N GLY A 91 6.29 -8.30 2.68
CA GLY A 91 7.47 -8.33 3.57
C GLY A 91 8.47 -7.20 3.26
N GLY A 92 9.73 -7.38 3.69
CA GLY A 92 10.81 -6.39 3.52
C GLY A 92 11.31 -5.78 4.82
N GLY A 93 11.17 -6.51 5.94
CA GLY A 93 11.72 -6.14 7.25
C GLY A 93 11.21 -4.81 7.80
N LEU A 94 10.02 -4.37 7.37
CA LEU A 94 9.43 -3.06 7.67
C LEU A 94 10.24 -1.87 7.12
N GLN A 95 11.21 -2.10 6.25
CA GLN A 95 12.16 -1.10 5.74
C GLN A 95 12.04 -0.86 4.23
N PHE A 96 11.61 -1.87 3.46
CA PHE A 96 11.54 -1.82 2.00
C PHE A 96 10.45 -2.75 1.44
N SER A 97 10.41 -2.87 0.10
CA SER A 97 9.37 -3.50 -0.72
C SER A 97 8.12 -2.63 -0.88
N ALA A 98 7.18 -3.09 -1.69
CA ALA A 98 6.00 -2.32 -2.06
C ALA A 98 4.89 -3.25 -2.58
N ALA A 99 3.63 -2.85 -2.38
CA ALA A 99 2.48 -3.54 -2.97
C ALA A 99 2.61 -3.73 -4.49
N PRO A 100 2.96 -2.72 -5.32
CA PRO A 100 3.16 -2.88 -6.76
C PRO A 100 4.15 -3.97 -7.20
N ASN A 101 4.99 -4.51 -6.30
CA ASN A 101 5.93 -5.59 -6.63
C ASN A 101 5.24 -6.96 -6.75
N ASN A 102 3.99 -7.09 -6.30
CA ASN A 102 3.24 -8.34 -6.33
C ASN A 102 1.99 -8.15 -7.18
N ASP A 103 1.98 -8.78 -8.36
CA ASP A 103 0.82 -8.84 -9.24
C ASP A 103 0.07 -10.16 -9.03
N PHE A 104 -1.22 -10.06 -8.71
CA PHE A 104 -2.09 -11.23 -8.50
C PHE A 104 -3.03 -11.48 -9.68
N SER A 105 -2.84 -10.80 -10.83
CA SER A 105 -3.69 -10.96 -12.01
C SER A 105 -3.81 -12.40 -12.48
N ASP A 106 -2.70 -13.13 -12.51
CA ASP A 106 -2.67 -14.50 -13.04
C ASP A 106 -3.36 -15.47 -12.09
N TRP A 107 -3.17 -15.30 -10.77
CA TRP A 107 -3.78 -16.15 -9.76
C TRP A 107 -5.30 -15.94 -9.71
N VAL A 108 -5.74 -14.69 -9.67
CA VAL A 108 -7.18 -14.36 -9.72
C VAL A 108 -7.76 -14.76 -11.08
N GLY A 109 -7.02 -14.56 -12.16
CA GLY A 109 -7.39 -14.91 -13.53
C GLY A 109 -7.64 -16.39 -13.73
N GLN A 110 -6.79 -17.26 -13.17
CA GLN A 110 -6.90 -18.71 -13.30
C GLN A 110 -7.96 -19.31 -12.37
N SER A 111 -8.01 -18.87 -11.12
CA SER A 111 -8.90 -19.43 -10.09
C SER A 111 -10.34 -18.93 -10.22
N GLN A 112 -10.53 -17.65 -10.54
CA GLN A 112 -11.83 -16.98 -10.66
C GLN A 112 -12.73 -17.07 -9.40
N ASP A 113 -12.19 -17.39 -8.23
CA ASP A 113 -12.96 -17.69 -7.02
C ASP A 113 -12.63 -16.78 -5.82
N PHE A 114 -11.62 -15.90 -5.92
CA PHE A 114 -11.26 -14.97 -4.85
C PHE A 114 -10.91 -13.56 -5.35
N ILE A 115 -10.99 -12.58 -4.45
CA ILE A 115 -10.50 -11.22 -4.66
C ILE A 115 -9.13 -11.08 -3.97
N ALA A 116 -8.13 -10.58 -4.68
CA ALA A 116 -6.84 -10.23 -4.09
C ALA A 116 -6.80 -8.75 -3.75
N VAL A 117 -6.37 -8.42 -2.53
CA VAL A 117 -6.10 -7.06 -2.07
C VAL A 117 -4.66 -6.99 -1.57
N ASN A 118 -3.91 -6.02 -2.07
CA ASN A 118 -2.52 -5.79 -1.69
C ASN A 118 -2.36 -4.36 -1.20
N VAL A 119 -1.66 -4.16 -0.09
CA VAL A 119 -1.64 -2.90 0.65
C VAL A 119 -0.26 -2.26 0.71
N GLY A 120 -0.18 -0.96 0.43
CA GLY A 120 0.97 -0.13 0.78
C GLY A 120 0.82 0.40 2.22
N TYR A 121 1.88 0.32 3.02
CA TYR A 121 1.93 0.83 4.39
C TYR A 121 3.26 1.54 4.66
N ARG A 122 3.31 2.51 5.57
CA ARG A 122 4.55 3.26 5.85
C ARG A 122 5.67 2.35 6.34
N LEU A 123 6.88 2.64 5.90
CA LEU A 123 8.10 1.87 6.17
C LEU A 123 9.13 2.72 6.91
N GLY A 124 10.16 2.05 7.42
CA GLY A 124 11.30 2.66 8.10
C GLY A 124 10.89 3.64 9.20
N ALA A 125 11.60 4.75 9.30
CA ALA A 125 11.33 5.78 10.31
C ALA A 125 9.90 6.35 10.23
N LEU A 126 9.33 6.49 9.03
CA LEU A 126 7.99 7.07 8.88
C LEU A 126 6.88 6.14 9.38
N GLY A 127 7.11 4.83 9.35
CA GLY A 127 6.16 3.83 9.87
C GLY A 127 6.43 3.42 11.32
N PHE A 128 7.69 3.46 11.76
CA PHE A 128 8.13 2.72 12.95
C PHE A 128 9.08 3.50 13.88
N MET A 129 9.13 4.84 13.80
CA MET A 129 9.91 5.65 14.73
C MET A 129 9.28 5.65 16.13
N ALA A 130 10.06 5.25 17.14
CA ALA A 130 9.70 5.41 18.54
C ALA A 130 10.30 6.71 19.08
N HIS A 131 9.45 7.65 19.51
CA HIS A 131 9.88 8.89 20.16
C HIS A 131 8.85 9.36 21.19
N PRO A 132 9.24 9.91 22.36
CA PRO A 132 8.31 10.31 23.42
C PRO A 132 7.27 11.37 23.00
N SER A 133 7.56 12.17 21.98
CA SER A 133 6.61 13.16 21.44
C SER A 133 5.62 12.58 20.43
N LEU A 134 5.77 11.32 20.04
CA LEU A 134 4.91 10.67 19.07
C LEU A 134 3.84 9.84 19.78
N PRO A 135 2.61 9.82 19.26
CA PRO A 135 1.51 9.08 19.88
C PRO A 135 1.64 7.56 19.71
N SER A 136 2.47 7.08 18.78
CA SER A 136 2.67 5.67 18.51
C SER A 136 4.00 5.43 17.81
N ALA A 137 4.67 4.33 18.18
CA ALA A 137 5.84 3.82 17.46
C ALA A 137 5.47 2.88 16.28
N ASN A 138 4.19 2.64 16.04
CA ASN A 138 3.68 1.61 15.14
C ASN A 138 2.72 2.16 14.09
N ALA A 139 2.99 3.36 13.56
CA ALA A 139 2.17 3.99 12.54
C ALA A 139 1.95 3.07 11.32
N GLY A 140 2.97 2.34 10.88
CA GLY A 140 2.87 1.35 9.80
C GLY A 140 1.98 0.14 10.11
N LEU A 141 1.88 -0.32 11.36
CA LEU A 141 0.91 -1.37 11.73
C LEU A 141 -0.51 -0.79 11.80
N LEU A 142 -0.64 0.46 12.23
CA LEU A 142 -1.92 1.15 12.24
C LEU A 142 -2.42 1.38 10.80
N ASP A 143 -1.52 1.62 9.84
CA ASP A 143 -1.83 1.68 8.41
C ASP A 143 -2.43 0.34 7.92
N GLN A 144 -1.78 -0.78 8.23
CA GLN A 144 -2.29 -2.12 7.88
C GLN A 144 -3.68 -2.38 8.49
N ARG A 145 -3.88 -2.00 9.75
CA ARG A 145 -5.18 -2.09 10.43
C ARG A 145 -6.23 -1.18 9.78
N GLN A 146 -5.86 0.02 9.36
CA GLN A 146 -6.79 0.94 8.69
C GLN A 146 -7.17 0.40 7.30
N ALA A 147 -6.24 -0.18 6.57
CA ALA A 147 -6.51 -0.85 5.30
C ALA A 147 -7.42 -2.08 5.43
N LEU A 148 -7.36 -2.82 6.55
CA LEU A 148 -8.30 -3.90 6.86
C LEU A 148 -9.71 -3.42 7.23
N ARG A 149 -9.85 -2.17 7.65
CA ARG A 149 -11.15 -1.55 8.01
C ARG A 149 -11.85 -0.90 6.83
N TRP A 150 -11.07 -0.45 5.85
CA TRP A 150 -11.55 0.02 4.56
C TRP A 150 -12.26 -1.12 3.83
#